data_AF-A0A8K9UHZ2-F1
#
_entry.id   AF-A0A8K9UHZ2-F1
#
_cell.length_a   1.000
_cell.length_b   1.000
_cell.length_c   1.000
_cell.angle_alpha   90.00
_cell.angle_beta   90.00
_cell.angle_gamma   90.00
#
_symmetry.space_group_name_H-M   'P 1'
#
loop_
_entity.id
_entity.type
_entity.pdbx_description
1 polymer ?
#
loop_
_entity_poly.entity_id
_entity_poly.type
_entity_poly.pdbx_seq_one_letter_code
_entity_poly.pdbx_strand_id
1 'polypeptide(L)'
;MSQYQHIQLSLVSLITLPSLSPHLSLSLSLSLFLSFPPALFPSLPFSLYLSPLSLSLSLSPSGVVIMLGVCLSVLLLLPLASSIPSPSKPPPRLCRRCCDPLQPPESSAAHPAHHAAATPEVHTYINMTILKGDKGDRGDKGMPGKNGKEGPQGYRGPMGPQGTKGQAGAPGDACKTQHSSFSVGRRKSLHSIDYYQALVFDTVFINLYEHFNMFKGKFYCFVPGIYFFNVNIHTWNFKETYLHLMHNDKEQVILYAQPSERSIMQSQSVMMDLALNDEVWVRLYKRERENAVYSDDVDVYITFNGYLVAPSVQ
;
A
#
# COMPACT_ATOMS: atom_id res chain seq x y z
N MET A 1 -22.76 -5.96 -8.83
CA MET A 1 -23.42 -5.33 -9.99
C MET A 1 -22.83 -3.93 -10.12
N SER A 2 -21.92 -3.71 -11.06
CA SER A 2 -21.27 -2.41 -11.29
C SER A 2 -21.89 -1.78 -12.54
N GLN A 3 -22.58 -0.65 -12.41
CA GLN A 3 -23.08 0.10 -13.55
C GLN A 3 -21.94 0.93 -14.14
N TYR A 4 -21.57 0.65 -15.39
CA TYR A 4 -20.79 1.56 -16.22
C TYR A 4 -21.73 2.67 -16.71
N GLN A 5 -21.43 3.93 -16.39
CA GLN A 5 -22.12 5.11 -16.94
C GLN A 5 -21.39 5.59 -18.20
N HIS A 6 -22.11 5.59 -19.32
CA HIS A 6 -21.66 6.14 -20.60
C HIS A 6 -21.63 7.68 -20.54
N ILE A 7 -20.49 8.29 -20.85
CA ILE A 7 -20.39 9.71 -21.22
C ILE A 7 -20.76 9.79 -22.70
N GLN A 8 -21.88 10.47 -23.04
CA GLN A 8 -22.20 10.78 -24.43
C GLN A 8 -21.59 12.13 -24.81
N LEU A 9 -20.63 12.12 -25.74
CA LEU A 9 -20.18 13.32 -26.44
C LEU A 9 -21.14 13.57 -27.61
N SER A 10 -21.82 14.71 -27.64
CA SER A 10 -22.62 15.13 -28.80
C SER A 10 -21.95 16.33 -29.47
N LEU A 11 -21.57 16.15 -30.74
CA LEU A 11 -20.98 17.19 -31.58
C LEU A 11 -22.11 17.81 -32.42
N VAL A 12 -22.44 19.07 -32.20
CA VAL A 12 -23.42 19.79 -33.03
C VAL A 12 -22.67 20.81 -33.88
N SER A 13 -22.61 20.57 -35.19
CA SER A 13 -22.04 21.50 -36.16
C SER A 13 -23.17 22.32 -36.79
N LEU A 14 -23.26 23.61 -36.46
CA LEU A 14 -24.21 24.52 -37.11
C LEU A 14 -23.49 25.28 -38.22
N ILE A 15 -23.78 24.96 -39.49
CA ILE A 15 -23.28 25.71 -40.64
C ILE A 15 -24.31 26.79 -40.96
N THR A 16 -23.96 28.06 -40.76
CA THR A 16 -24.76 29.19 -41.24
C THR A 16 -24.12 29.74 -42.52
N LEU A 17 -24.89 29.75 -43.62
CA LEU A 17 -24.48 30.35 -44.89
C LEU A 17 -25.02 31.79 -44.93
N PRO A 18 -24.18 32.83 -44.97
CA PRO A 18 -24.67 34.19 -45.21
C PRO A 18 -24.98 34.40 -46.69
N SER A 19 -26.00 35.21 -46.98
CA SER A 19 -26.44 35.53 -48.34
C SER A 19 -25.42 36.35 -49.12
N LEU A 20 -25.30 36.03 -50.42
CA LEU A 20 -24.59 36.68 -51.53
C LEU A 20 -23.72 37.92 -51.20
N SER A 21 -22.39 37.70 -51.12
CA SER A 21 -21.32 38.69 -51.34
C SER A 21 -20.03 37.92 -51.72
N PRO A 22 -19.14 38.45 -52.59
CA PRO A 22 -18.06 37.66 -53.22
C PRO A 22 -16.86 37.31 -52.32
N HIS A 23 -16.94 37.56 -51.01
CA HIS A 23 -15.94 37.11 -50.03
C HIS A 23 -16.55 36.07 -49.10
N LEU A 24 -16.37 34.79 -49.45
CA LEU A 24 -16.88 33.65 -48.68
C LEU A 24 -16.00 33.43 -47.42
N SER A 25 -16.42 33.97 -46.26
CA SER A 25 -15.84 33.61 -44.96
C SER A 25 -16.73 32.55 -44.29
N LEU A 26 -16.25 31.30 -44.20
CA LEU A 26 -16.92 30.26 -43.43
C LEU A 26 -16.53 30.41 -41.95
N SER A 27 -17.48 30.72 -41.07
CA SER A 27 -17.27 30.63 -39.62
C SER A 27 -17.75 29.28 -39.10
N LEU A 28 -16.84 28.43 -38.63
CA LEU A 28 -17.21 27.19 -37.96
C LEU A 28 -17.24 27.45 -36.44
N SER A 29 -18.42 27.41 -35.82
CA SER A 29 -18.54 27.47 -34.36
C SER A 29 -18.67 26.07 -33.78
N LEU A 30 -17.67 25.62 -33.02
CA LEU A 30 -17.70 24.33 -32.33
C LEU A 30 -18.16 24.54 -30.88
N SER A 31 -19.38 24.14 -30.54
CA SER A 31 -19.91 24.20 -29.17
C SER A 31 -19.88 22.82 -28.53
N LEU A 32 -19.04 22.66 -27.48
CA LEU A 32 -18.91 21.43 -26.71
C LEU A 32 -19.89 21.45 -25.52
N PHE A 33 -20.84 20.51 -25.48
CA PHE A 33 -21.79 20.38 -24.37
C PHE A 33 -21.36 19.21 -23.47
N LEU A 34 -21.02 19.49 -22.21
CA LEU A 34 -20.78 18.48 -21.18
C LEU A 34 -22.03 18.37 -20.29
N SER A 35 -22.79 17.30 -20.45
CA SER A 35 -23.95 17.00 -19.61
C SER A 35 -23.55 16.09 -18.44
N PHE A 36 -23.69 16.58 -17.21
CA PHE A 36 -23.52 15.76 -15.99
C PHE A 36 -24.88 15.30 -15.46
N PRO A 37 -25.03 14.05 -14.95
CA PRO A 37 -26.25 13.62 -14.30
C PRO A 37 -26.45 14.38 -12.96
N PRO A 38 -27.71 14.69 -12.58
CA PRO A 38 -28.03 15.66 -11.52
C PRO A 38 -27.79 15.19 -10.07
N ALA A 39 -26.92 14.20 -9.83
CA ALA A 39 -26.81 13.53 -8.54
C ALA A 39 -25.61 13.96 -7.66
N LEU A 40 -24.78 14.93 -8.05
CA LEU A 40 -23.52 15.19 -7.33
C LEU A 40 -23.35 16.55 -6.62
N PHE A 41 -24.22 17.56 -6.82
CA PHE A 41 -24.06 18.86 -6.12
C PHE A 41 -25.41 19.59 -5.92
N PRO A 42 -25.99 19.58 -4.70
CA PRO A 42 -27.28 20.24 -4.45
C PRO A 42 -27.19 21.77 -4.18
N SER A 43 -26.04 22.42 -4.35
CA SER A 43 -25.84 23.80 -3.83
C SER A 43 -25.09 24.78 -4.73
N LEU A 44 -25.15 24.65 -6.06
CA LEU A 44 -24.64 25.68 -6.98
C LEU A 44 -25.78 26.32 -7.78
N PRO A 45 -25.80 27.65 -7.95
CA PRO A 45 -26.84 28.33 -8.71
C PRO A 45 -26.78 27.95 -10.19
N PHE A 46 -27.94 27.69 -10.79
CA PHE A 46 -28.18 27.15 -12.13
C PHE A 46 -27.55 27.94 -13.32
N SER A 47 -26.91 29.08 -13.07
CA SER A 47 -26.58 30.06 -14.11
C SER A 47 -25.17 29.95 -14.71
N LEU A 48 -24.33 28.98 -14.28
CA LEU A 48 -22.95 28.82 -14.78
C LEU A 48 -22.74 27.62 -15.73
N TYR A 49 -23.78 26.83 -16.00
CA TYR A 49 -23.70 25.78 -17.02
C TYR A 49 -24.11 26.36 -18.38
N LEU A 50 -23.16 26.97 -19.09
CA LEU A 50 -23.05 27.10 -20.56
C LEU A 50 -22.45 28.45 -20.96
N SER A 51 -21.13 28.49 -21.11
CA SER A 51 -20.47 29.47 -21.98
C SER A 51 -19.74 28.74 -23.09
N PRO A 52 -20.17 28.83 -24.37
CA PRO A 52 -19.44 28.22 -25.47
C PRO A 52 -18.14 28.99 -25.72
N LEU A 53 -16.98 28.33 -25.60
CA LEU A 53 -15.74 28.83 -26.20
C LEU A 53 -15.91 28.77 -27.72
N SER A 54 -16.00 29.92 -28.39
CA SER A 54 -16.06 30.00 -29.85
C SER A 54 -14.66 30.22 -30.41
N LEU A 55 -14.12 29.23 -31.12
CA LEU A 55 -12.89 29.36 -31.90
C LEU A 55 -13.27 29.66 -33.36
N SER A 56 -12.99 30.86 -33.86
CA SER A 56 -13.20 31.21 -35.27
C SER A 56 -11.90 31.02 -36.06
N LEU A 57 -11.83 29.99 -36.90
CA LEU A 57 -10.73 29.76 -37.85
C LEU A 57 -11.15 30.20 -39.24
N SER A 58 -10.47 31.20 -39.82
CA SER A 58 -10.67 31.59 -41.23
C SER A 58 -9.76 30.73 -42.12
N LEU A 59 -10.32 29.75 -42.83
CA LEU A 59 -9.60 28.98 -43.83
C LEU A 59 -9.89 29.52 -45.24
N SER A 60 -8.86 29.59 -46.09
CA SER A 60 -9.06 29.89 -47.50
C SER A 60 -9.81 28.73 -48.20
N PRO A 61 -10.45 28.98 -49.36
CA PRO A 61 -11.21 27.94 -50.08
C PRO A 61 -10.40 26.67 -50.36
N SER A 62 -9.08 26.81 -50.54
CA SER A 62 -8.15 25.70 -50.76
C SER A 62 -7.93 24.85 -49.51
N GLY A 63 -7.98 25.45 -48.31
CA GLY A 63 -7.77 24.76 -47.03
C GLY A 63 -8.94 23.88 -46.61
N VAL A 64 -10.17 24.22 -47.02
CA VAL A 64 -11.39 23.45 -46.71
C VAL A 64 -11.38 22.10 -47.43
N VAL A 65 -10.93 22.07 -48.69
CA VAL A 65 -10.84 20.84 -49.49
C VAL A 65 -9.80 19.88 -48.92
N ILE A 66 -8.66 20.41 -48.44
CA ILE A 66 -7.59 19.62 -47.82
C ILE A 66 -8.06 19.00 -46.50
N MET A 67 -8.74 19.79 -45.64
CA MET A 67 -9.25 19.29 -44.36
C MET A 67 -10.32 18.20 -44.52
N LEU A 68 -11.23 18.34 -45.49
CA LEU A 68 -12.22 17.29 -45.78
C LEU A 68 -11.55 16.00 -46.28
N GLY A 69 -10.52 16.12 -47.14
CA GLY A 69 -9.78 14.98 -47.64
C GLY A 69 -9.02 14.22 -46.55
N VAL A 70 -8.38 14.96 -45.62
CA VAL A 70 -7.66 14.36 -44.49
C VAL A 70 -8.64 13.65 -43.54
N CYS A 71 -9.77 14.27 -43.18
CA CYS A 71 -10.78 13.61 -42.34
C CYS A 71 -11.35 12.34 -42.99
N LEU A 72 -11.63 12.36 -44.30
CA LEU A 72 -12.14 11.18 -45.00
C LEU A 72 -11.09 10.06 -45.05
N SER A 73 -9.82 10.41 -45.23
CA SER A 73 -8.71 9.44 -45.22
C SER A 73 -8.47 8.79 -43.84
N VAL A 74 -8.64 9.55 -42.75
CA VAL A 74 -8.52 9.03 -41.38
C VAL A 74 -9.70 8.13 -41.02
N LEU A 75 -10.90 8.41 -41.53
CA LEU A 75 -12.07 7.54 -41.37
C LEU A 75 -11.99 6.25 -42.18
N LEU A 76 -11.32 6.27 -43.34
CA LEU A 76 -11.12 5.10 -44.20
C LEU A 76 -9.97 4.18 -43.75
N LEU A 77 -9.09 4.64 -42.85
CA LEU A 77 -7.90 3.91 -42.38
C LEU A 77 -8.03 3.30 -40.97
N LEU A 78 -9.22 3.29 -40.36
CA LEU A 78 -9.46 2.57 -39.10
C LEU A 78 -9.76 1.08 -39.40
N PRO A 79 -8.86 0.13 -39.08
CA PRO A 79 -9.19 -1.28 -39.18
C PRO A 79 -10.00 -1.69 -37.94
N LEU A 80 -11.00 -2.55 -38.17
CA LEU A 80 -11.68 -3.30 -37.11
C LEU A 80 -10.65 -4.11 -36.31
N ALA A 81 -10.49 -3.78 -35.03
CA ALA A 81 -9.82 -4.64 -34.05
C ALA A 81 -10.80 -4.96 -32.92
N SER A 82 -11.71 -5.89 -33.20
CA SER A 82 -12.51 -6.58 -32.20
C SER A 82 -11.72 -7.75 -31.59
N SER A 83 -11.89 -7.94 -30.28
CA SER A 83 -11.57 -9.10 -29.44
C SER A 83 -10.11 -9.33 -29.00
N ILE A 84 -9.83 -8.99 -27.74
CA ILE A 84 -8.71 -9.55 -26.96
C ILE A 84 -9.31 -10.40 -25.82
N PRO A 85 -8.89 -11.67 -25.62
CA PRO A 85 -9.37 -12.53 -24.54
C PRO A 85 -8.88 -12.09 -23.15
N SER A 86 -9.72 -12.29 -22.13
CA SER A 86 -9.42 -12.05 -20.72
C SER A 86 -8.22 -12.88 -20.22
N PRO A 87 -7.27 -12.32 -19.45
CA PRO A 87 -6.26 -13.13 -18.79
C PRO A 87 -6.88 -13.94 -17.65
N SER A 88 -6.61 -15.24 -17.68
CA SER A 88 -6.94 -16.20 -16.62
C SER A 88 -6.21 -15.84 -15.33
N LYS A 89 -6.89 -16.04 -14.19
CA LYS A 89 -6.33 -15.91 -12.84
C LYS A 89 -5.03 -16.74 -12.71
N PRO A 90 -3.92 -16.18 -12.21
CA PRO A 90 -2.82 -17.00 -11.73
C PRO A 90 -3.23 -17.72 -10.44
N PRO A 91 -2.68 -18.91 -10.15
CA PRO A 91 -2.99 -19.65 -8.92
C PRO A 91 -2.51 -18.86 -7.69
N PRO A 92 -3.16 -19.03 -6.52
CA PRO A 92 -2.76 -18.34 -5.31
C PRO A 92 -1.36 -18.82 -4.91
N ARG A 93 -0.41 -17.88 -4.88
CA ARG A 93 0.90 -18.14 -4.29
C ARG A 93 0.72 -18.33 -2.80
N LEU A 94 1.06 -19.53 -2.33
CA LEU A 94 1.08 -19.89 -0.92
C LEU A 94 2.15 -19.04 -0.22
N CYS A 95 1.74 -18.13 0.68
CA CYS A 95 2.65 -17.31 1.47
C CYS A 95 3.22 -18.18 2.61
N ARG A 96 4.52 -18.48 2.58
CA ARG A 96 5.20 -19.25 3.63
C ARG A 96 5.80 -18.28 4.64
N ARG A 97 5.42 -18.40 5.92
CA ARG A 97 6.02 -17.61 7.03
C ARG A 97 7.48 -18.01 7.21
N CYS A 98 8.36 -17.04 7.45
CA CYS A 98 9.80 -17.21 7.67
C CYS A 98 10.17 -17.87 9.02
N CYS A 99 9.22 -18.51 9.72
CA CYS A 99 9.43 -19.03 11.07
C CYS A 99 8.93 -20.47 11.27
N ASP A 100 8.96 -21.30 10.22
CA ASP A 100 8.83 -22.75 10.41
C ASP A 100 10.21 -23.36 10.72
N PRO A 101 10.37 -24.14 11.80
CA PRO A 101 11.59 -24.90 12.04
C PRO A 101 11.81 -25.90 10.91
N LEU A 102 12.98 -25.86 10.29
CA LEU A 102 13.41 -26.86 9.32
C LEU A 102 13.46 -28.23 10.02
N GLN A 103 12.66 -29.17 9.53
CA GLN A 103 12.70 -30.56 9.95
C GLN A 103 14.06 -31.16 9.54
N PRO A 104 14.87 -31.71 10.47
CA PRO A 104 16.17 -32.26 10.10
C PRO A 104 16.02 -33.60 9.38
N PRO A 105 16.88 -33.91 8.40
CA PRO A 105 16.96 -35.24 7.81
C PRO A 105 17.65 -36.22 8.75
N GLU A 106 17.06 -37.40 8.93
CA GLU A 106 17.67 -38.54 9.58
C GLU A 106 18.82 -39.09 8.70
N SER A 107 20.03 -39.14 9.26
CA SER A 107 20.80 -40.40 9.43
C SER A 107 22.32 -40.17 9.53
N SER A 108 22.93 -41.05 10.32
CA SER A 108 24.36 -41.41 10.41
C SER A 108 25.28 -40.64 11.38
N ALA A 109 25.39 -41.25 12.57
CA ALA A 109 26.62 -41.77 13.20
C ALA A 109 27.68 -40.84 13.85
N ALA A 110 27.93 -41.17 15.13
CA ALA A 110 29.21 -41.18 15.88
C ALA A 110 29.75 -39.88 16.56
N HIS A 111 29.46 -39.80 17.88
CA HIS A 111 30.24 -39.40 19.09
C HIS A 111 31.32 -38.27 19.09
N PRO A 112 31.70 -37.70 20.27
CA PRO A 112 31.07 -37.67 21.59
C PRO A 112 30.94 -36.25 22.22
N ALA A 113 30.06 -36.12 23.21
CA ALA A 113 29.88 -34.91 24.03
C ALA A 113 30.50 -35.06 25.43
N HIS A 114 31.02 -33.94 25.93
CA HIS A 114 31.74 -33.78 27.20
C HIS A 114 30.86 -33.88 28.46
N HIS A 115 31.53 -34.39 29.49
CA HIS A 115 31.27 -34.40 30.92
C HIS A 115 30.33 -33.33 31.51
N ALA A 116 29.37 -33.77 32.31
CA ALA A 116 28.85 -33.04 33.46
C ALA A 116 28.67 -34.01 34.64
N ALA A 117 29.26 -33.66 35.79
CA ALA A 117 29.36 -34.50 36.98
C ALA A 117 28.04 -34.56 37.77
N ALA A 118 27.67 -35.76 38.24
CA ALA A 118 26.58 -36.00 39.18
C ALA A 118 27.14 -36.57 40.50
N THR A 119 26.62 -36.07 41.62
CA THR A 119 26.95 -36.45 43.01
C THR A 119 26.15 -37.69 43.48
N PRO A 120 26.63 -38.43 44.52
CA PRO A 120 26.23 -39.82 44.74
C PRO A 120 25.02 -40.06 45.67
N GLU A 121 24.60 -41.32 45.61
CA GLU A 121 23.41 -42.05 46.06
C GLU A 121 23.26 -42.29 47.58
N VAL A 122 22.01 -42.47 48.06
CA VAL A 122 21.71 -43.10 49.36
C VAL A 122 20.48 -44.02 49.23
N HIS A 123 20.65 -45.29 49.59
CA HIS A 123 19.60 -46.32 49.69
C HIS A 123 19.45 -46.79 51.15
N THR A 124 18.22 -46.98 51.63
CA THR A 124 17.95 -47.82 52.81
C THR A 124 16.68 -48.65 52.63
N TYR A 125 16.78 -49.96 52.88
CA TYR A 125 15.67 -50.90 53.01
C TYR A 125 15.88 -51.74 54.27
N ILE A 126 14.79 -52.08 54.97
CA ILE A 126 14.78 -53.15 55.99
C ILE A 126 13.50 -53.97 55.77
N ASN A 127 13.67 -55.26 55.45
CA ASN A 127 12.63 -56.26 55.37
C ASN A 127 12.71 -57.15 56.62
N MET A 128 11.62 -57.26 57.37
CA MET A 128 11.48 -58.25 58.45
C MET A 128 10.12 -58.92 58.34
N THR A 129 10.02 -59.85 57.38
CA THR A 129 8.99 -60.89 57.41
C THR A 129 9.50 -62.06 58.26
N ILE A 130 8.63 -62.60 59.12
CA ILE A 130 8.66 -63.96 59.70
C ILE A 130 9.46 -64.12 61.01
N LEU A 131 8.82 -63.78 62.13
CA LEU A 131 8.98 -64.52 63.40
C LEU A 131 7.62 -65.16 63.72
N LYS A 132 7.50 -66.47 63.47
CA LYS A 132 6.35 -67.28 63.86
C LYS A 132 6.80 -68.19 65.01
N GLY A 133 6.30 -67.90 66.21
CA GLY A 133 6.44 -68.74 67.40
C GLY A 133 5.08 -69.23 67.87
N ASP A 134 4.90 -70.55 67.75
CA ASP A 134 4.28 -71.55 68.63
C ASP A 134 2.92 -71.37 69.35
N LYS A 135 2.38 -72.54 69.66
CA LYS A 135 0.98 -72.95 69.78
C LYS A 135 0.63 -73.35 71.22
N GLY A 136 -0.65 -73.21 71.58
CA GLY A 136 -1.36 -73.93 72.66
C GLY A 136 -2.24 -72.98 73.48
N ASP A 137 -3.41 -73.32 74.03
CA ASP A 137 -4.22 -74.54 74.06
C ASP A 137 -5.68 -74.21 74.47
N ARG A 138 -6.59 -75.12 74.05
CA ARG A 138 -7.90 -75.59 74.59
C ARG A 138 -9.01 -74.63 75.10
N GLY A 139 -10.25 -74.90 74.64
CA GLY A 139 -11.55 -74.22 74.94
C GLY A 139 -12.07 -74.41 76.38
N ASP A 140 -13.26 -73.95 76.81
CA ASP A 140 -14.56 -73.67 76.16
C ASP A 140 -15.38 -72.65 77.00
N LYS A 141 -16.39 -71.98 76.41
CA LYS A 141 -17.83 -71.88 76.86
C LYS A 141 -18.60 -70.85 76.01
N GLY A 142 -19.80 -71.19 75.51
CA GLY A 142 -20.77 -70.22 74.94
C GLY A 142 -21.41 -69.35 76.03
N MET A 143 -22.23 -68.31 75.84
CA MET A 143 -22.89 -67.56 74.75
C MET A 143 -23.33 -66.22 75.40
N PRO A 144 -23.40 -65.07 74.69
CA PRO A 144 -24.70 -64.39 74.57
C PRO A 144 -25.07 -64.01 73.12
N GLY A 145 -26.37 -63.84 72.88
CA GLY A 145 -27.00 -63.73 71.55
C GLY A 145 -26.46 -62.59 70.67
N LYS A 146 -26.46 -62.82 69.35
CA LYS A 146 -26.00 -61.85 68.35
C LYS A 146 -26.98 -60.67 68.31
N ASN A 147 -26.51 -59.47 68.66
CA ASN A 147 -27.17 -58.25 68.21
C ASN A 147 -27.23 -58.27 66.68
N GLY A 148 -28.39 -57.92 66.11
CA GLY A 148 -28.56 -57.83 64.67
C GLY A 148 -27.49 -56.92 64.08
N LYS A 149 -26.78 -57.39 63.05
CA LYS A 149 -25.77 -56.58 62.37
C LYS A 149 -26.49 -55.36 61.77
N GLU A 150 -26.09 -54.17 62.19
CA GLU A 150 -26.47 -52.94 61.50
C GLU A 150 -26.13 -53.12 60.01
N GLY A 151 -27.09 -52.81 59.14
CA GLY A 151 -26.92 -53.01 57.71
C GLY A 151 -25.66 -52.27 57.22
N PRO A 152 -24.88 -52.84 56.29
CA PRO A 152 -23.68 -52.18 55.80
C PRO A 152 -24.03 -50.79 55.27
N GLN A 153 -23.26 -49.78 55.67
CA GLN A 153 -23.42 -48.41 55.18
C GLN A 153 -23.43 -48.43 53.65
N GLY A 154 -24.45 -47.82 53.04
CA GLY A 154 -24.61 -47.79 51.58
C GLY A 154 -23.34 -47.25 50.92
N TYR A 155 -22.86 -47.92 49.88
CA TYR A 155 -21.66 -47.51 49.16
C TYR A 155 -21.80 -46.09 48.63
N ARG A 156 -20.75 -45.26 48.81
CA ARG A 156 -20.68 -43.93 48.21
C ARG A 156 -20.84 -44.08 46.69
N GLY A 157 -21.78 -43.32 46.11
CA GLY A 157 -22.01 -43.33 44.67
C GLY A 157 -20.72 -43.03 43.89
N PRO A 158 -20.58 -43.57 42.67
CA PRO A 158 -19.40 -43.34 41.85
C PRO A 158 -19.20 -41.84 41.59
N MET A 159 -17.94 -41.40 41.56
CA MET A 159 -17.59 -40.04 41.18
C MET A 159 -18.15 -39.75 39.78
N GLY A 160 -18.79 -38.59 39.61
CA GLY A 160 -19.33 -38.18 38.32
C GLY A 160 -18.23 -38.09 37.24
N PRO A 161 -18.57 -38.29 35.96
CA PRO A 161 -17.60 -38.20 34.88
C PRO A 161 -16.96 -36.81 34.83
N GLN A 162 -15.66 -36.76 34.56
CA GLN A 162 -14.96 -35.50 34.34
C GLN A 162 -15.58 -34.75 33.16
N GLY A 163 -15.85 -33.46 33.34
CA GLY A 163 -16.40 -32.60 32.29
C GLY A 163 -15.51 -32.60 31.04
N THR A 164 -16.12 -32.50 29.87
CA THR A 164 -15.37 -32.44 28.61
C THR A 164 -14.52 -31.17 28.55
N LYS A 165 -13.33 -31.29 27.95
CA LYS A 165 -12.48 -30.13 27.68
C LYS A 165 -13.26 -29.16 26.78
N GLY A 166 -13.30 -27.88 27.16
CA GLY A 166 -13.92 -26.83 26.34
C GLY A 166 -13.30 -26.79 24.94
N GLN A 167 -14.11 -26.46 23.93
CA GLN A 167 -13.64 -26.30 22.56
C GLN A 167 -12.68 -25.10 22.47
N ALA A 168 -11.67 -25.20 21.60
CA ALA A 168 -10.83 -24.06 21.28
C ALA A 168 -11.67 -22.95 20.64
N GLY A 169 -11.39 -21.69 20.99
CA GLY A 169 -12.04 -20.54 20.37
C GLY A 169 -11.77 -20.48 18.86
N ALA A 170 -12.65 -19.80 18.13
CA ALA A 170 -12.44 -19.57 16.71
C ALA A 170 -11.11 -18.80 16.47
N PRO A 171 -10.40 -19.07 15.36
CA PRO A 171 -9.26 -18.26 14.96
C PRO A 171 -9.66 -16.78 14.85
N GLY A 172 -8.81 -15.88 15.34
CA GLY A 172 -9.03 -14.44 15.19
C GLY A 172 -8.99 -14.00 13.72
N ASP A 173 -9.57 -12.83 13.44
CA ASP A 173 -9.56 -12.25 12.11
C ASP A 173 -8.14 -12.06 11.56
N ALA A 174 -7.99 -12.21 10.23
CA ALA A 174 -6.72 -11.97 9.57
C ALA A 174 -6.29 -10.50 9.76
N CYS A 175 -5.02 -10.29 10.10
CA CYS A 175 -4.44 -8.95 10.20
C CYS A 175 -4.57 -8.22 8.87
N LYS A 176 -5.27 -7.08 8.85
CA LYS A 176 -5.37 -6.21 7.68
C LYS A 176 -4.04 -5.48 7.50
N THR A 177 -3.20 -5.96 6.59
CA THR A 177 -1.97 -5.24 6.24
C THR A 177 -2.35 -3.93 5.53
N GLN A 178 -1.99 -2.81 6.14
CA GLN A 178 -2.12 -1.51 5.50
C GLN A 178 -0.91 -1.26 4.61
N HIS A 179 -1.14 -0.64 3.46
CA HIS A 179 -0.11 -0.32 2.49
C HIS A 179 -0.27 1.13 2.05
N SER A 180 0.85 1.80 1.81
CA SER A 180 0.90 3.15 1.27
C SER A 180 2.28 3.32 0.66
N SER A 181 2.37 3.60 -0.64
CA SER A 181 3.66 3.83 -1.30
C SER A 181 3.51 4.63 -2.58
N PHE A 182 4.54 5.40 -2.90
CA PHE A 182 4.70 6.10 -4.16
C PHE A 182 6.16 6.11 -4.60
N SER A 183 6.36 6.20 -5.91
CA SER A 183 7.62 6.48 -6.57
C SER A 183 7.30 7.33 -7.79
N VAL A 184 7.82 8.55 -7.80
CA VAL A 184 7.55 9.55 -8.83
C VAL A 184 8.86 10.09 -9.37
N GLY A 185 8.84 10.48 -10.63
CA GLY A 185 9.98 11.00 -11.37
C GLY A 185 9.71 12.37 -11.96
N ARG A 186 10.77 13.14 -12.19
CA ARG A 186 10.71 14.41 -12.92
C ARG A 186 11.68 14.37 -14.10
N ARG A 187 11.15 14.53 -15.31
CA ARG A 187 11.94 14.58 -16.55
C ARG A 187 12.46 15.98 -16.85
N LYS A 188 11.70 17.01 -16.52
CA LYS A 188 12.14 18.37 -16.80
C LYS A 188 13.10 18.89 -15.75
N SER A 189 14.24 19.40 -16.19
CA SER A 189 15.08 20.31 -15.41
C SER A 189 14.29 21.43 -14.73
N LEU A 190 14.78 21.96 -13.60
CA LEU A 190 14.13 23.06 -12.88
C LEU A 190 15.15 24.02 -12.26
N HIS A 191 14.99 25.31 -12.57
CA HIS A 191 15.65 26.38 -11.85
C HIS A 191 14.79 26.88 -10.70
N SER A 192 15.45 27.24 -9.61
CA SER A 192 14.86 28.03 -8.54
C SER A 192 14.51 29.45 -9.00
N ILE A 193 13.58 30.03 -8.26
CA ILE A 193 13.09 31.40 -8.37
C ILE A 193 13.33 32.12 -7.03
N ASP A 194 12.92 33.38 -6.94
CA ASP A 194 13.07 34.25 -5.77
C ASP A 194 12.20 33.85 -4.56
N TYR A 195 11.25 32.92 -4.75
CA TYR A 195 10.46 32.31 -3.69
C TYR A 195 10.62 30.79 -3.62
N TYR A 196 10.22 30.21 -2.49
CA TYR A 196 10.26 28.77 -2.28
C TYR A 196 9.25 28.08 -3.21
N GLN A 197 9.75 27.17 -4.04
CA GLN A 197 8.94 26.43 -5.00
C GLN A 197 8.96 24.93 -4.67
N ALA A 198 7.78 24.31 -4.64
CA ALA A 198 7.65 22.87 -4.54
C ALA A 198 8.22 22.19 -5.81
N LEU A 199 8.97 21.11 -5.62
CA LEU A 199 9.42 20.26 -6.71
C LEU A 199 8.25 19.37 -7.15
N VAL A 200 7.63 19.70 -8.28
CA VAL A 200 6.56 18.91 -8.88
C VAL A 200 7.12 17.83 -9.81
N PHE A 201 6.39 16.72 -9.91
CA PHE A 201 6.81 15.53 -10.66
C PHE A 201 5.87 15.33 -11.86
N ASP A 202 6.38 14.72 -12.93
CA ASP A 202 5.65 14.54 -14.20
C ASP A 202 5.53 13.07 -14.62
N THR A 203 6.17 12.17 -13.87
CA THR A 203 6.21 10.74 -14.15
C THR A 203 5.80 9.96 -12.90
N VAL A 204 4.91 8.99 -13.04
CA VAL A 204 4.51 8.07 -11.95
C VAL A 204 5.04 6.68 -12.27
N PHE A 205 5.82 6.11 -11.35
CA PHE A 205 6.20 4.69 -11.39
C PHE A 205 5.23 3.85 -10.57
N ILE A 206 4.94 4.29 -9.34
CA ILE A 206 3.88 3.73 -8.49
C ILE A 206 3.26 4.86 -7.66
N ASN A 207 1.95 4.77 -7.41
CA ASN A 207 1.23 5.69 -6.53
C ASN A 207 0.02 4.96 -5.95
N LEU A 208 0.25 4.10 -4.96
CA LEU A 208 -0.83 3.30 -4.37
C LEU A 208 -1.85 4.21 -3.70
N TYR A 209 -3.13 3.96 -4.01
CA TYR A 209 -4.27 4.71 -3.49
C TYR A 209 -4.23 6.22 -3.76
N GLU A 210 -3.39 6.67 -4.70
CA GLU A 210 -3.26 8.07 -5.09
C GLU A 210 -2.89 9.01 -3.93
N HIS A 211 -2.16 8.52 -2.94
CA HIS A 211 -1.72 9.31 -1.79
C HIS A 211 -0.72 10.42 -2.17
N PHE A 212 -0.05 10.31 -3.33
CA PHE A 212 0.78 11.38 -3.87
C PHE A 212 0.02 12.23 -4.91
N ASN A 213 -0.03 13.55 -4.70
CA ASN A 213 -0.59 14.52 -5.62
C ASN A 213 0.50 15.09 -6.54
N MET A 214 0.46 14.72 -7.81
CA MET A 214 1.46 15.14 -8.81
C MET A 214 1.45 16.65 -9.09
N PHE A 215 0.26 17.28 -9.09
CA PHE A 215 0.11 18.70 -9.40
C PHE A 215 0.67 19.60 -8.29
N LYS A 216 0.56 19.16 -7.03
CA LYS A 216 1.12 19.87 -5.87
C LYS A 216 2.54 19.42 -5.52
N GLY A 217 2.96 18.24 -6.00
CA GLY A 217 4.24 17.62 -5.63
C GLY A 217 4.27 17.17 -4.17
N LYS A 218 3.12 16.74 -3.62
CA LYS A 218 2.96 16.43 -2.19
C LYS A 218 2.41 15.02 -1.97
N PHE A 219 3.01 14.30 -1.03
CA PHE A 219 2.44 13.11 -0.42
C PHE A 219 1.49 13.51 0.72
N TYR A 220 0.36 12.81 0.84
CA TYR A 220 -0.63 12.95 1.89
C TYR A 220 -0.75 11.64 2.67
N CYS A 221 -0.56 11.70 3.98
CA CYS A 221 -0.64 10.54 4.85
C CYS A 221 -2.10 10.16 5.14
N PHE A 222 -2.59 9.06 4.54
CA PHE A 222 -3.90 8.49 4.87
C PHE A 222 -3.82 7.28 5.81
N VAL A 223 -2.62 6.74 6.01
CA VAL A 223 -2.34 5.63 6.93
C VAL A 223 -1.27 6.08 7.91
N PRO A 224 -1.60 6.39 9.16
CA PRO A 224 -0.63 6.78 10.17
C PRO A 224 0.43 5.70 10.40
N GLY A 225 1.67 6.11 10.64
CA GLY A 225 2.76 5.18 10.93
C GLY A 225 4.13 5.67 10.51
N ILE A 226 5.08 4.75 10.53
CA ILE A 226 6.47 5.01 10.16
C ILE A 226 6.63 4.87 8.64
N TYR A 227 7.14 5.90 8.00
CA TYR A 227 7.42 5.94 6.57
C TYR A 227 8.92 6.11 6.33
N PHE A 228 9.41 5.52 5.23
CA PHE A 228 10.73 5.79 4.69
C PHE A 228 10.58 6.63 3.42
N PHE A 229 11.33 7.72 3.33
CA PHE A 229 11.39 8.59 2.16
C PHE A 229 12.81 8.65 1.60
N ASN A 230 12.92 8.69 0.28
CA ASN A 230 14.18 8.84 -0.42
C ASN A 230 13.99 9.76 -1.64
N VAL A 231 14.81 10.80 -1.73
CA VAL A 231 14.92 11.67 -2.90
C VAL A 231 16.30 11.50 -3.56
N ASN A 232 16.32 11.28 -4.88
CA ASN A 232 17.53 11.25 -5.69
C ASN A 232 17.48 12.39 -6.71
N ILE A 233 18.60 13.10 -6.85
CA ILE A 233 18.71 14.33 -7.62
C ILE A 233 20.04 14.34 -8.35
N HIS A 234 20.01 14.64 -9.64
CA HIS A 234 21.19 14.95 -10.41
C HIS A 234 21.44 16.46 -10.37
N THR A 235 22.64 16.82 -9.91
CA THR A 235 23.05 18.22 -9.83
C THR A 235 23.29 18.79 -11.22
N TRP A 236 23.19 20.11 -11.35
CA TRP A 236 23.45 20.81 -12.60
C TRP A 236 24.85 21.43 -12.57
N ASN A 237 25.63 21.24 -13.65
CA ASN A 237 26.93 21.89 -13.81
C ASN A 237 26.87 23.40 -13.52
N PHE A 238 27.83 23.89 -12.74
CA PHE A 238 27.99 25.30 -12.37
C PHE A 238 26.81 25.91 -11.60
N LYS A 239 25.87 25.10 -11.10
CA LYS A 239 24.75 25.55 -10.26
C LYS A 239 24.79 24.87 -8.91
N GLU A 240 24.30 25.59 -7.91
CA GLU A 240 24.08 25.00 -6.59
C GLU A 240 22.86 24.06 -6.69
N THR A 241 22.86 22.98 -5.91
CA THR A 241 21.66 22.18 -5.70
C THR A 241 21.34 22.21 -4.21
N TYR A 242 20.26 22.90 -3.85
CA TYR A 242 19.81 23.06 -2.46
C TYR A 242 18.31 22.80 -2.38
N LEU A 243 17.96 21.68 -1.75
CA LEU A 243 16.58 21.22 -1.54
C LEU A 243 16.30 20.96 -0.07
N HIS A 244 15.04 21.13 0.31
CA HIS A 244 14.51 20.66 1.58
C HIS A 244 13.51 19.54 1.35
N LEU A 245 13.62 18.47 2.12
CA LEU A 245 12.52 17.53 2.33
C LEU A 245 11.71 18.06 3.52
N MET A 246 10.43 18.32 3.25
CA MET A 246 9.49 18.98 4.14
C MET A 246 8.55 17.96 4.75
N HIS A 247 8.26 18.12 6.04
CA HIS A 247 7.11 17.52 6.72
C HIS A 247 6.23 18.65 7.21
N ASN A 248 5.02 18.72 6.65
CA ASN A 248 4.13 19.87 6.76
C ASN A 248 4.89 21.16 6.38
N ASP A 249 5.06 22.08 7.33
CA ASP A 249 5.73 23.36 7.15
C ASP A 249 7.19 23.39 7.66
N LYS A 250 7.72 22.25 8.11
CA LYS A 250 9.07 22.15 8.71
C LYS A 250 10.05 21.41 7.80
N GLU A 251 11.25 21.93 7.66
CA GLU A 251 12.38 21.26 7.02
C GLU A 251 12.88 20.11 7.90
N GLN A 252 12.88 18.89 7.37
CA GLN A 252 13.37 17.72 8.11
C GLN A 252 14.81 17.41 7.77
N VAL A 253 15.13 17.41 6.46
CA VAL A 253 16.48 17.17 5.96
C VAL A 253 16.77 18.05 4.75
N ILE A 254 18.06 18.31 4.55
CA ILE A 254 18.58 19.10 3.45
C ILE A 254 19.33 18.17 2.51
N LEU A 255 19.17 18.40 1.20
CA LEU A 255 20.08 17.89 0.17
C LEU A 255 20.81 19.09 -0.42
N TYR A 256 22.13 19.13 -0.24
CA TYR A 256 22.97 20.25 -0.65
C TYR A 256 24.19 19.77 -1.44
N ALA A 257 24.46 20.40 -2.57
CA ALA A 257 25.68 20.27 -3.33
C ALA A 257 26.16 21.64 -3.83
N GLN A 258 27.47 21.86 -3.68
CA GLN A 258 28.12 23.07 -4.16
C GLN A 258 28.19 23.08 -5.70
N PRO A 259 28.23 24.26 -6.34
CA PRO A 259 28.49 24.37 -7.76
C PRO A 259 29.79 23.68 -8.15
N SER A 260 29.73 22.87 -9.20
CA SER A 260 30.87 22.12 -9.73
C SER A 260 30.76 22.01 -11.25
N GLU A 261 31.90 21.93 -11.95
CA GLU A 261 31.92 21.71 -13.41
C GLU A 261 31.40 20.31 -13.78
N ARG A 262 31.48 19.38 -12.83
CA ARG A 262 31.01 18.00 -12.99
C ARG A 262 29.75 17.79 -12.16
N SER A 263 28.64 17.53 -12.85
CA SER A 263 27.40 17.06 -12.22
C SER A 263 27.58 15.71 -11.55
N ILE A 264 26.89 15.51 -10.43
CA ILE A 264 26.90 14.28 -9.64
C ILE A 264 25.47 13.87 -9.29
N MET A 265 25.29 12.59 -8.97
CA MET A 265 24.06 12.11 -8.35
C MET A 265 24.13 12.33 -6.84
N GLN A 266 23.07 12.88 -6.27
CA GLN A 266 22.90 13.07 -4.83
C GLN A 266 21.65 12.36 -4.37
N SER A 267 21.68 11.80 -3.17
CA SER A 267 20.57 11.09 -2.58
C SER A 267 20.43 11.51 -1.13
N GLN A 268 19.20 11.66 -0.65
CA GLN A 268 18.91 11.90 0.75
C GLN A 268 17.69 11.07 1.17
N SER A 269 17.80 10.41 2.32
CA SER A 269 16.74 9.58 2.86
C SER A 269 16.48 9.87 4.33
N VAL A 270 15.25 9.67 4.78
CA VAL A 270 14.84 9.83 6.18
C VAL A 270 13.66 8.91 6.50
N MET A 271 13.59 8.42 7.73
CA MET A 271 12.38 7.80 8.27
C MET A 271 11.63 8.80 9.15
N MET A 272 10.31 8.86 8.99
CA MET A 272 9.44 9.78 9.73
C MET A 272 8.21 9.06 10.23
N ASP A 273 7.80 9.39 11.47
CA ASP A 273 6.49 9.03 12.00
C ASP A 273 5.47 10.07 11.54
N LEU A 274 4.43 9.62 10.85
CA LEU A 274 3.42 10.48 10.24
C LEU A 274 2.05 10.25 10.87
N ALA A 275 1.38 11.35 11.22
CA ALA A 275 -0.01 11.35 11.60
C ALA A 275 -0.94 11.39 10.38
N LEU A 276 -2.24 11.15 10.60
CA LEU A 276 -3.24 11.27 9.56
C LEU A 276 -3.27 12.72 9.03
N ASN A 277 -3.32 12.86 7.71
CA ASN A 277 -3.31 14.11 6.94
C ASN A 277 -1.98 14.88 6.94
N ASP A 278 -0.90 14.34 7.51
CA ASP A 278 0.42 14.93 7.35
C ASP A 278 0.83 14.98 5.88
N GLU A 279 1.52 16.05 5.50
CA GLU A 279 2.05 16.25 4.16
C GLU A 279 3.57 16.06 4.14
N VAL A 280 4.09 15.37 3.11
CA VAL A 280 5.54 15.26 2.86
C VAL A 280 5.85 15.66 1.42
N TRP A 281 6.82 16.55 1.23
CA TRP A 281 7.11 17.13 -0.09
C TRP A 281 8.53 17.68 -0.17
N VAL A 282 8.99 17.98 -1.39
CA VAL A 282 10.33 18.52 -1.63
C VAL A 282 10.20 19.95 -2.16
N ARG A 283 11.10 20.85 -1.74
CA ARG A 283 11.16 22.22 -2.28
C ARG A 283 12.57 22.67 -2.60
N LEU A 284 12.69 23.54 -3.59
CA LEU A 284 13.94 24.23 -3.90
C LEU A 284 14.12 25.40 -2.94
N TYR A 285 15.35 25.58 -2.46
CA TYR A 285 15.73 26.80 -1.77
C TYR A 285 15.65 27.99 -2.73
N LYS A 286 15.09 29.10 -2.24
CA LYS A 286 14.91 30.33 -3.03
C LYS A 286 16.26 30.98 -3.34
N ARG A 287 16.64 31.01 -4.62
CA ARG A 287 17.73 31.80 -5.17
C ARG A 287 17.39 32.09 -6.62
N GLU A 288 17.64 33.30 -7.10
CA GLU A 288 17.22 33.67 -8.45
C GLU A 288 18.08 32.96 -9.52
N ARG A 289 17.64 31.79 -10.00
CA ARG A 289 18.30 30.94 -11.01
C ARG A 289 19.70 30.43 -10.65
N GLU A 290 20.17 30.61 -9.43
CA GLU A 290 21.46 30.07 -8.96
C GLU A 290 21.37 28.63 -8.47
N ASN A 291 20.22 28.25 -7.90
CA ASN A 291 19.93 26.89 -7.47
C ASN A 291 19.15 26.14 -8.58
N ALA A 292 19.53 24.90 -8.89
CA ALA A 292 18.91 24.12 -9.95
C ALA A 292 19.03 22.61 -9.73
N VAL A 293 18.12 21.86 -10.36
CA VAL A 293 18.17 20.41 -10.50
C VAL A 293 18.14 20.04 -11.99
N TYR A 294 19.01 19.12 -12.39
CA TYR A 294 19.13 18.68 -13.77
C TYR A 294 18.32 17.41 -14.02
N SER A 295 17.68 17.37 -15.18
CA SER A 295 17.05 16.20 -15.79
C SER A 295 16.81 16.48 -17.28
N ASP A 296 16.56 15.45 -18.08
CA ASP A 296 16.27 15.57 -19.51
C ASP A 296 15.01 14.80 -19.92
N ASP A 297 14.65 14.90 -21.19
CA ASP A 297 13.46 14.29 -21.78
C ASP A 297 13.63 12.80 -22.10
N VAL A 298 14.84 12.26 -22.01
CA VAL A 298 15.17 10.87 -22.32
C VAL A 298 15.16 10.02 -21.05
N ASP A 299 16.01 10.37 -20.09
CA ASP A 299 16.27 9.65 -18.86
C ASP A 299 15.61 10.32 -17.63
N VAL A 300 15.42 9.56 -16.56
CA VAL A 300 14.83 10.08 -15.31
C VAL A 300 15.89 10.11 -14.21
N TYR A 301 16.46 11.29 -13.99
CA TYR A 301 17.51 11.50 -13.00
C TYR A 301 17.00 11.97 -11.64
N ILE A 302 15.78 12.50 -11.60
CA ILE A 302 15.13 13.02 -10.40
C ILE A 302 14.03 12.05 -10.00
N THR A 303 14.16 11.47 -8.81
CA THR A 303 13.14 10.57 -8.24
C THR A 303 12.81 10.93 -6.80
N PHE A 304 11.56 10.74 -6.42
CA PHE A 304 11.10 10.86 -5.05
C PHE A 304 10.22 9.67 -4.69
N ASN A 305 10.60 8.98 -3.64
CA ASN A 305 10.05 7.70 -3.23
C ASN A 305 9.61 7.78 -1.78
N GLY A 306 8.50 7.14 -1.45
CA GLY A 306 8.03 6.99 -0.09
C GLY A 306 7.22 5.72 0.08
N TYR A 307 7.37 5.03 1.21
CA TYR A 307 6.53 3.89 1.55
C TYR A 307 6.35 3.71 3.05
N LEU A 308 5.19 3.18 3.43
CA LEU A 308 4.86 2.78 4.80
C LEU A 308 5.71 1.57 5.19
N VAL A 309 6.50 1.74 6.24
CA VAL A 309 7.33 0.70 6.85
C VAL A 309 6.50 -0.07 7.88
N ALA A 310 5.79 0.65 8.74
CA ALA A 310 4.95 0.07 9.78
C ALA A 310 3.75 0.97 10.09
N PRO A 311 2.50 0.47 10.03
CA PRO A 311 1.33 1.22 10.45
C PRO A 311 1.36 1.46 11.97
N SER A 312 0.82 2.59 12.42
CA SER A 312 0.54 2.81 13.84
C SER A 312 -0.47 1.79 14.32
N VAL A 313 -0.20 1.15 15.47
CA VAL A 313 -1.16 0.25 16.10
C VAL A 313 -2.30 1.10 16.66
N GLN A 314 -3.50 0.96 16.10
CA GLN A 314 -4.74 1.45 16.69
C GLN A 314 -5.39 0.38 17.55
#